data_AF-A0A956CEE3-F1
#
_entry.id   AF-A0A956CEE3-F1
#
_cell.length_a   1.000
_cell.length_b   1.000
_cell.length_c   1.000
_cell.angle_alpha   90.00
_cell.angle_beta   90.00
_cell.angle_gamma   90.00
#
_symmetry.space_group_name_H-M   'P 1'
#
loop_
_entity.id
_entity.type
_entity.pdbx_description
1 polymer ?
#
loop_
_entity_poly.entity_id
_entity_poly.type
_entity_poly.pdbx_seq_one_letter_code
_entity_poly.pdbx_strand_id
1 'polypeptide(L)'
;MAERGVSRRGVLGALGVGAAALTLPVSASAAPEPLRTSESLLSPLTAGSQLGRWMIEEIHPLSEGSTSLVLRSQRGGDAFQLDICARDREAGAHQGPGVTEHFSVYVANNGNGALSTVENQGLAAMAVADVIRGNETTVDRSGYRTLRQCVAARAVRRHVE
;
A
#
# COMPACT_ATOMS: atom_id res chain seq x y z
N MET A 1 -31.34 -10.40 52.48
CA MET A 1 -30.85 -10.63 51.12
C MET A 1 -30.89 -12.14 50.89
N ALA A 2 -32.06 -12.73 50.63
CA ALA A 2 -32.72 -12.81 49.32
C ALA A 2 -31.84 -13.56 48.29
N GLU A 3 -32.18 -14.71 47.68
CA GLU A 3 -33.26 -15.69 47.80
C GLU A 3 -32.76 -17.03 47.20
N ARG A 4 -33.44 -18.10 47.60
CA ARG A 4 -33.73 -19.40 46.93
C ARG A 4 -33.42 -19.46 45.41
N GLY A 5 -33.08 -20.57 44.77
CA GLY A 5 -33.12 -21.97 45.16
C GLY A 5 -32.99 -22.90 43.93
N VAL A 6 -32.71 -24.18 44.20
CA VAL A 6 -33.29 -25.39 43.60
C VAL A 6 -33.20 -25.61 42.07
N SER A 7 -32.49 -26.71 41.74
CA SER A 7 -32.85 -27.83 40.84
C SER A 7 -33.74 -27.54 39.63
N ARG A 8 -33.35 -28.07 38.46
CA ARG A 8 -34.24 -28.87 37.61
C ARG A 8 -33.47 -29.55 36.47
N ARG A 9 -33.68 -30.88 36.38
CA ARG A 9 -34.08 -31.65 35.17
C ARG A 9 -33.10 -31.62 33.99
N GLY A 10 -32.66 -32.74 33.46
CA GLY A 10 -33.44 -33.94 33.16
C GLY A 10 -33.13 -34.27 31.70
N VAL A 11 -32.55 -35.44 31.50
CA VAL A 11 -32.30 -36.06 30.19
C VAL A 11 -33.64 -36.43 29.55
N LEU A 12 -33.61 -36.58 28.22
CA LEU A 12 -34.60 -37.20 27.32
C LEU A 12 -35.70 -36.30 26.73
N GLY A 13 -35.52 -36.06 25.43
CA GLY A 13 -36.32 -36.76 24.42
C GLY A 13 -37.60 -36.06 23.97
N ALA A 14 -37.60 -35.61 22.72
CA ALA A 14 -38.80 -35.62 21.89
C ALA A 14 -38.40 -35.63 20.41
N LEU A 15 -38.70 -36.76 19.75
CA LEU A 15 -38.85 -36.85 18.31
C LEU A 15 -39.94 -35.86 17.87
N GLY A 16 -39.60 -34.97 16.94
CA GLY A 16 -40.51 -34.00 16.37
C GLY A 16 -40.30 -33.89 14.87
N VAL A 17 -41.28 -34.36 14.12
CA VAL A 17 -41.40 -34.31 12.66
C VAL A 17 -41.56 -32.87 12.17
N GLY A 18 -40.85 -32.52 11.10
CA GLY A 18 -41.32 -31.56 10.10
C GLY A 18 -41.02 -30.07 10.34
N ALA A 19 -39.93 -29.58 9.74
CA ALA A 19 -39.89 -28.31 9.01
C ALA A 19 -38.60 -28.28 8.20
N ALA A 20 -38.71 -28.04 6.89
CA ALA A 20 -37.55 -27.81 6.03
C ALA A 20 -36.84 -26.52 6.48
N ALA A 21 -35.85 -26.65 7.34
CA ALA A 21 -34.96 -25.56 7.68
C ALA A 21 -34.00 -25.36 6.50
N LEU A 22 -34.26 -24.31 5.73
CA LEU A 22 -33.31 -23.75 4.78
C LEU A 22 -31.98 -23.52 5.52
N THR A 23 -30.99 -24.37 5.24
CA THR A 23 -29.62 -24.13 5.66
C THR A 23 -29.14 -22.90 4.90
N LEU A 24 -29.18 -21.74 5.55
CA LEU A 24 -28.47 -20.57 5.05
C LEU A 24 -26.98 -20.94 5.05
N PRO A 25 -26.28 -20.88 3.91
CA PRO A 25 -24.84 -20.99 3.94
C PRO A 25 -24.33 -19.83 4.79
N VAL A 26 -23.61 -20.15 5.87
CA VAL A 26 -22.73 -19.16 6.50
C VAL A 26 -21.79 -18.73 5.38
N SER A 27 -21.93 -17.48 4.92
CA SER A 27 -20.96 -16.89 4.00
C SER A 27 -19.62 -17.06 4.68
N ALA A 28 -18.80 -17.96 4.15
CA ALA A 28 -17.38 -17.93 4.39
C ALA A 28 -16.98 -16.49 4.09
N SER A 29 -16.63 -15.74 5.14
CA SER A 29 -15.98 -14.46 4.98
C SER A 29 -14.72 -14.78 4.22
N ALA A 30 -14.76 -14.62 2.90
CA ALA A 30 -13.58 -14.68 2.07
C ALA A 30 -12.58 -13.77 2.78
N ALA A 31 -11.45 -14.35 3.21
CA ALA A 31 -10.33 -13.55 3.63
C ALA A 31 -10.15 -12.48 2.54
N PRO A 32 -10.04 -11.19 2.89
CA PRO A 32 -9.95 -10.14 1.89
C PRO A 32 -8.84 -10.53 0.92
N GLU A 33 -9.21 -10.80 -0.33
CA GLU A 33 -8.22 -11.02 -1.37
C GLU A 33 -7.33 -9.78 -1.37
N PRO A 34 -5.99 -9.93 -1.29
CA PRO A 34 -5.10 -8.78 -1.22
C PRO A 34 -5.44 -7.87 -2.41
N LEU A 35 -5.88 -6.65 -2.11
CA LEU A 35 -6.30 -5.71 -3.12
C LEU A 35 -5.08 -5.41 -3.98
N ARG A 36 -5.17 -5.77 -5.27
CA ARG A 36 -4.09 -5.77 -6.26
C ARG A 36 -3.66 -4.37 -6.71
N THR A 37 -4.03 -3.32 -5.98
CA THR A 37 -3.98 -1.96 -6.53
C THR A 37 -3.08 -1.04 -5.70
N SER A 38 -2.31 -0.24 -6.42
CA SER A 38 -1.56 0.90 -5.91
C SER A 38 -2.42 1.86 -5.06
N GLU A 39 -3.73 1.91 -5.31
CA GLU A 39 -4.69 2.67 -4.50
C GLU A 39 -4.77 2.13 -3.07
N SER A 40 -4.74 0.81 -2.89
CA SER A 40 -4.78 0.19 -1.56
C SER A 40 -3.47 0.40 -0.80
N LEU A 41 -2.34 0.41 -1.52
CA LEU A 41 -1.03 0.72 -0.96
C LEU A 41 -0.96 2.16 -0.45
N LEU A 42 -1.60 3.08 -1.18
CA LEU A 42 -1.54 4.51 -0.93
C LEU A 42 -2.68 5.04 -0.08
N SER A 43 -3.74 4.27 0.15
CA SER A 43 -4.91 4.69 0.93
C SER A 43 -4.51 5.26 2.31
N PRO A 44 -5.01 6.43 2.72
CA PRO A 44 -6.10 7.20 2.12
C PRO A 44 -5.65 8.24 1.07
N LEU A 45 -4.39 8.23 0.63
CA LEU A 45 -3.88 9.21 -0.33
C LEU A 45 -4.53 9.02 -1.70
N THR A 46 -5.09 10.11 -2.21
CA THR A 46 -5.66 10.25 -3.55
C THR A 46 -5.06 11.47 -4.25
N ALA A 47 -5.30 11.62 -5.56
CA ALA A 47 -5.13 12.91 -6.20
C ALA A 47 -5.89 14.00 -5.42
N GLY A 48 -5.27 15.18 -5.26
CA GLY A 48 -5.73 16.27 -4.41
C GLY A 48 -5.32 16.17 -2.93
N SER A 49 -4.84 15.02 -2.46
CA SER A 49 -4.36 14.87 -1.07
C SER A 49 -3.14 15.74 -0.81
N GLN A 50 -3.03 16.24 0.42
CA GLN A 50 -1.97 17.14 0.83
C GLN A 50 -0.91 16.39 1.65
N LEU A 51 0.36 16.65 1.35
CA LEU A 51 1.53 16.15 2.06
C LEU A 51 2.42 17.34 2.44
N GLY A 52 2.13 17.95 3.58
CA GLY A 52 2.75 19.21 3.99
C GLY A 52 2.48 20.31 2.97
N ARG A 53 3.54 20.84 2.35
CA ARG A 53 3.45 21.89 1.32
C ARG A 53 3.14 21.38 -0.09
N TRP A 54 3.11 20.07 -0.26
CA TRP A 54 2.91 19.41 -1.54
C TRP A 54 1.46 18.93 -1.66
N MET A 55 0.98 18.85 -2.89
CA MET A 55 -0.29 18.24 -3.25
C MET A 55 -0.02 17.13 -4.25
N ILE A 56 -0.63 15.97 -4.05
CA ILE A 56 -0.60 14.88 -5.03
C ILE A 56 -1.45 15.32 -6.22
N GLU A 57 -0.81 15.48 -7.37
CA GLU A 57 -1.49 15.82 -8.61
C GLU A 57 -2.02 14.55 -9.28
N GLU A 58 -1.16 13.55 -9.44
CA GLU A 58 -1.48 12.30 -10.12
C GLU A 58 -0.91 11.10 -9.37
N ILE A 59 -1.63 9.98 -9.47
CA ILE A 59 -1.18 8.67 -9.02
C ILE A 59 -1.22 7.74 -10.23
N HIS A 60 -0.05 7.34 -10.71
CA HIS A 60 0.06 6.35 -11.77
C HIS A 60 0.11 4.95 -11.17
N PRO A 61 -0.72 4.01 -11.67
CA PRO A 61 -0.73 2.66 -11.18
C PRO A 61 0.60 1.94 -11.44
N LEU A 62 0.76 0.74 -10.87
CA LEU A 62 1.95 -0.10 -11.09
C LEU A 62 2.22 -0.28 -12.59
N SER A 63 3.32 0.31 -13.04
CA SER A 63 3.81 0.22 -14.41
C SER A 63 5.33 0.09 -14.39
N GLU A 64 5.86 -0.80 -15.23
CA GLU A 64 7.30 -1.08 -15.33
C GLU A 64 7.99 -1.48 -14.01
N GLY A 65 7.19 -1.93 -13.04
CA GLY A 65 7.64 -2.37 -11.73
C GLY A 65 7.69 -1.30 -10.65
N SER A 66 7.14 -0.11 -10.90
CA SER A 66 6.95 0.93 -9.90
C SER A 66 5.56 1.54 -9.94
N THR A 67 5.06 2.00 -8.80
CA THR A 67 3.93 2.95 -8.73
C THR A 67 4.50 4.35 -8.65
N SER A 68 3.95 5.30 -9.38
CA SER A 68 4.49 6.67 -9.44
C SER A 68 3.48 7.69 -8.93
N LEU A 69 3.96 8.68 -8.21
CA LEU A 69 3.19 9.81 -7.69
C LEU A 69 3.76 11.09 -8.28
N VAL A 70 2.92 11.95 -8.84
CA VAL A 70 3.31 13.31 -9.23
C VAL A 70 2.87 14.26 -8.13
N LEU A 71 3.79 15.02 -7.57
CA LEU A 71 3.52 16.00 -6.53
C LEU A 71 3.85 17.40 -7.05
N ARG A 72 2.98 18.35 -6.75
CA ARG A 72 3.14 19.76 -7.07
C ARG A 72 3.13 20.62 -5.82
N SER A 73 3.86 21.73 -5.86
CA SER A 73 3.82 22.75 -4.81
C SER A 73 2.43 23.40 -4.78
N GLN A 74 1.87 23.57 -3.59
CA GLN A 74 0.60 24.28 -3.42
C GLN A 74 0.69 25.76 -3.84
N ARG A 75 1.91 26.34 -3.78
CA ARG A 75 2.16 27.73 -4.22
C ARG A 75 2.50 27.84 -5.71
N GLY A 76 2.50 26.72 -6.44
CA GLY A 76 2.92 26.64 -7.83
C GLY A 76 4.43 26.62 -8.02
N GLY A 77 4.87 26.48 -9.27
CA GLY A 77 6.27 26.59 -9.70
C GLY A 77 7.10 25.31 -9.65
N ASP A 78 6.87 24.44 -8.67
CA ASP A 78 7.65 23.22 -8.50
C ASP A 78 6.77 21.98 -8.60
N ALA A 79 7.24 20.98 -9.35
CA ALA A 79 6.69 19.63 -9.37
C ALA A 79 7.82 18.59 -9.38
N PHE A 80 7.56 17.42 -8.82
CA PHE A 80 8.47 16.29 -8.86
C PHE A 80 7.69 14.98 -8.76
N GLN A 81 8.33 13.90 -9.17
CA GLN A 81 7.76 12.57 -9.11
C GLN A 81 8.42 11.75 -8.00
N LEU A 82 7.62 10.95 -7.31
CA LEU A 82 8.07 9.87 -6.44
C LEU A 82 7.78 8.53 -7.11
N ASP A 83 8.71 7.60 -6.96
CA ASP A 83 8.58 6.23 -7.42
C ASP A 83 8.64 5.26 -6.25
N ILE A 84 7.66 4.37 -6.19
CA ILE A 84 7.55 3.33 -5.18
C ILE A 84 7.98 2.02 -5.81
N CYS A 85 9.10 1.50 -5.33
CA CYS A 85 9.73 0.28 -5.81
C CYS A 85 9.76 -0.76 -4.69
N ALA A 86 9.94 -2.03 -5.05
CA ALA A 86 10.22 -3.07 -4.07
C ALA A 86 11.52 -2.75 -3.32
N ARG A 87 11.56 -3.08 -2.02
CA ARG A 87 12.75 -2.88 -1.21
C ARG A 87 13.87 -3.82 -1.66
N ASP A 88 15.01 -3.23 -1.97
CA ASP A 88 16.24 -3.95 -2.23
C ASP A 88 16.94 -4.25 -0.89
N ARG A 89 17.16 -5.54 -0.60
CA ARG A 89 17.74 -6.01 0.67
C ARG A 89 19.20 -6.42 0.55
N GLU A 90 19.77 -6.36 -0.65
CA GLU A 90 21.20 -6.66 -0.81
C GLU A 90 22.07 -5.63 -0.09
N ALA A 91 23.21 -6.08 0.42
CA ALA A 91 24.18 -5.19 1.05
C ALA A 91 24.68 -4.15 0.05
N GLY A 92 24.66 -2.87 0.43
CA GLY A 92 25.08 -1.77 -0.43
C GLY A 92 24.04 -1.28 -1.43
N ALA A 93 22.83 -1.84 -1.43
CA ALA A 93 21.74 -1.33 -2.26
C ALA A 93 21.39 0.13 -1.92
N HIS A 94 21.11 0.94 -2.94
CA HIS A 94 20.68 2.33 -2.76
C HIS A 94 19.31 2.40 -2.07
N GLN A 95 19.26 3.11 -0.96
CA GLN A 95 18.02 3.34 -0.21
C GLN A 95 17.44 4.70 -0.58
N GLY A 96 16.14 4.72 -0.83
CA GLY A 96 15.42 5.97 -1.05
C GLY A 96 15.25 6.74 0.25
N PRO A 97 14.86 8.03 0.20
CA PRO A 97 14.60 8.81 1.40
C PRO A 97 13.50 8.20 2.29
N GLY A 98 12.51 7.53 1.69
CA GLY A 98 11.47 6.78 2.43
C GLY A 98 11.66 5.29 2.29
N VAL A 99 11.73 4.54 3.39
CA VAL A 99 11.90 3.09 3.40
C VAL A 99 10.88 2.43 4.33
N THR A 100 10.27 1.33 3.88
CA THR A 100 9.34 0.50 4.65
C THR A 100 9.86 -0.94 4.74
N GLU A 101 9.07 -1.88 5.26
CA GLU A 101 9.51 -3.28 5.31
C GLU A 101 9.64 -3.89 3.91
N HIS A 102 8.74 -3.55 3.00
CA HIS A 102 8.61 -4.17 1.68
C HIS A 102 8.88 -3.22 0.51
N PHE A 103 8.87 -1.91 0.74
CA PHE A 103 9.01 -0.91 -0.30
C PHE A 103 10.10 0.12 0.02
N SER A 104 10.53 0.84 -1.01
CA SER A 104 11.35 2.03 -0.90
C SER A 104 10.82 3.09 -1.86
N VAL A 105 10.75 4.32 -1.38
CA VAL A 105 10.24 5.51 -2.09
C VAL A 105 11.42 6.35 -2.54
N TYR A 106 11.48 6.61 -3.84
CA TYR A 106 12.57 7.32 -4.49
C TYR A 106 12.07 8.62 -5.11
N VAL A 107 12.92 9.64 -5.10
CA VAL A 107 12.65 10.91 -5.80
C VAL A 107 13.19 10.81 -7.23
N ALA A 108 12.33 10.98 -8.22
CA ALA A 108 12.72 11.02 -9.62
C ALA A 108 13.32 12.39 -9.98
N ASN A 109 14.59 12.58 -9.63
CA ASN A 109 15.34 13.82 -9.89
C ASN A 109 16.28 13.74 -11.11
N ASN A 110 16.12 12.72 -11.97
CA ASN A 110 17.03 12.40 -13.09
C ASN A 110 18.51 12.21 -12.70
N GLY A 111 18.83 12.15 -11.41
CA GLY A 111 20.19 12.01 -10.92
C GLY A 111 20.73 10.59 -10.93
N ASN A 112 19.91 9.58 -11.23
CA ASN A 112 20.27 8.15 -11.16
C ASN A 112 20.97 7.76 -9.83
N GLY A 113 20.60 8.41 -8.72
CA GLY A 113 21.24 8.22 -7.42
C GLY A 113 22.51 9.05 -7.15
N ALA A 114 23.03 9.78 -8.13
CA ALA A 114 24.20 10.65 -8.00
C ALA A 114 23.87 12.07 -7.52
N LEU A 115 22.63 12.52 -7.70
CA LEU A 115 22.20 13.85 -7.25
C LEU A 115 21.55 13.78 -5.87
N SER A 116 22.00 14.67 -4.98
CA SER A 116 21.36 14.88 -3.68
C SER A 116 19.89 15.22 -3.85
N THR A 117 19.06 14.59 -3.03
CA THR A 117 17.63 14.91 -2.94
C THR A 117 17.47 16.24 -2.19
N VAL A 118 16.61 17.14 -2.69
CA VAL A 118 16.24 18.35 -1.95
C VAL A 118 15.48 17.92 -0.70
N GLU A 119 15.86 18.46 0.46
CA GLU A 119 15.33 18.06 1.78
C GLU A 119 13.79 17.96 1.79
N ASN A 120 13.11 18.96 1.25
CA ASN A 120 11.64 19.00 1.21
C ASN A 120 10.99 17.92 0.33
N GLN A 121 11.68 17.43 -0.70
CA GLN A 121 11.23 16.29 -1.50
C GLN A 121 11.47 14.98 -0.73
N GLY A 122 12.59 14.89 -0.01
CA GLY A 122 12.88 13.78 0.90
C GLY A 122 11.84 13.65 2.02
N LEU A 123 11.41 14.76 2.61
CA LEU A 123 10.33 14.79 3.60
C LEU A 123 9.00 14.25 3.03
N ALA A 124 8.67 14.62 1.79
CA ALA A 124 7.48 14.08 1.12
C ALA A 124 7.58 12.57 0.89
N ALA A 125 8.75 12.08 0.45
CA ALA A 125 9.00 10.65 0.28
C ALA A 125 8.88 9.86 1.59
N MET A 126 9.39 10.42 2.70
CA MET A 126 9.24 9.81 4.02
C MET A 126 7.78 9.80 4.49
N ALA A 127 7.01 10.87 4.25
CA ALA A 127 5.59 10.92 4.58
C ALA A 127 4.78 9.87 3.79
N VAL A 128 5.07 9.71 2.49
CA VAL A 128 4.45 8.64 1.69
C VAL A 128 4.83 7.26 2.22
N ALA A 129 6.09 7.04 2.60
CA ALA A 129 6.53 5.78 3.17
C ALA A 129 5.81 5.45 4.49
N ASP A 130 5.44 6.46 5.28
CA ASP A 130 4.67 6.25 6.50
C ASP A 130 3.25 5.71 6.24
N VAL A 131 2.57 6.26 5.22
CA VAL A 131 1.28 5.72 4.76
C VAL A 131 1.43 4.29 4.24
N ILE A 132 2.43 4.05 3.38
CA ILE A 132 2.70 2.72 2.83
C ILE A 132 2.93 1.69 3.95
N ARG A 133 3.64 2.05 5.01
CA ARG A 133 3.92 1.15 6.15
C ARG A 133 2.64 0.62 6.80
N GLY A 134 1.57 1.42 6.84
CA GLY A 134 0.27 0.99 7.35
C GLY A 134 -0.45 -0.02 6.44
N ASN A 135 -0.12 -0.05 5.15
CA ASN A 135 -0.87 -0.79 4.13
C ASN A 135 -0.07 -1.92 3.48
N GLU A 136 1.27 -1.94 3.61
CA GLU A 136 2.13 -2.81 2.81
C GLU A 136 1.92 -4.32 3.02
N THR A 137 1.24 -4.71 4.10
CA THR A 137 0.89 -6.11 4.40
C THR A 137 -0.40 -6.57 3.72
N THR A 138 -1.24 -5.65 3.26
CA THR A 138 -2.56 -5.95 2.66
C THR A 138 -2.52 -5.98 1.13
N VAL A 139 -1.39 -5.60 0.54
CA VAL A 139 -1.22 -5.41 -0.91
C VAL A 139 -0.38 -6.54 -1.51
N ASP A 140 -0.79 -6.98 -2.70
CA ASP A 140 0.03 -7.88 -3.50
C ASP A 140 1.26 -7.15 -4.06
N ARG A 141 2.44 -7.71 -3.79
CA ARG A 141 3.73 -7.15 -4.20
C ARG A 141 4.18 -7.68 -5.56
N SER A 142 3.44 -8.62 -6.15
CA SER A 142 3.77 -9.17 -7.45
C SER A 142 3.81 -8.05 -8.50
N GLY A 143 4.88 -8.03 -9.29
CA GLY A 143 5.13 -7.00 -10.31
C GLY A 143 5.98 -5.83 -9.85
N TYR A 144 6.09 -5.50 -8.55
CA TYR A 144 7.04 -4.49 -8.09
C TYR A 144 8.48 -4.96 -8.27
N ARG A 145 9.34 -4.05 -8.71
CA ARG A 145 10.76 -4.28 -8.99
C ARG A 145 11.61 -3.41 -8.08
N THR A 146 12.86 -3.82 -7.83
CA THR A 146 13.80 -2.99 -7.07
C THR A 146 14.19 -1.75 -7.88
N LEU A 147 14.75 -0.71 -7.23
CA LEU A 147 15.21 0.49 -7.95
C LEU A 147 16.13 0.15 -9.12
N ARG A 148 17.10 -0.76 -8.92
CA ARG A 148 18.05 -1.17 -9.96
C ARG A 148 17.33 -1.69 -11.20
N GLN A 149 16.28 -2.48 -10.99
CA GLN A 149 15.47 -3.04 -12.06
C GLN A 149 14.55 -2.00 -12.72
N CYS A 150 13.98 -1.06 -11.95
CA CYS A 150 13.17 0.04 -12.48
C CYS A 150 14.01 1.00 -13.34
N VAL A 151 15.21 1.38 -12.88
CA VAL A 151 16.14 2.26 -13.62
C VAL A 151 16.59 1.57 -14.90
N ALA A 152 16.94 0.29 -14.85
CA ALA A 152 17.32 -0.49 -16.03
C ALA A 152 16.19 -0.52 -17.07
N ALA A 153 14.93 -0.75 -16.65
CA ALA A 153 13.78 -0.75 -17.55
C ALA A 153 13.58 0.61 -18.25
N ARG A 154 13.73 1.71 -17.51
CA ARG A 154 13.58 3.08 -18.05
C ARG A 154 14.71 3.50 -18.98
N ALA A 155 15.94 3.05 -18.70
CA ALA A 155 17.10 3.32 -19.55
C ALA A 155 16.96 2.71 -20.95
N VAL A 156 16.36 1.52 -21.04
CA VAL A 156 16.09 0.83 -22.31
C VAL A 156 15.10 1.62 -23.17
N ARG A 157 14.03 2.20 -22.60
CA ARG A 157 13.07 2.99 -23.39
C ARG A 157 13.64 4.28 -23.97
N ARG A 158 14.47 5.01 -23.21
CA ARG A 158 15.07 6.26 -23.68
C ARG A 158 15.99 6.10 -24.89
N HIS A 159 16.35 4.87 -25.26
CA HIS A 159 17.13 4.57 -26.48
C HIS A 159 16.27 4.15 -27.68
N VAL A 160 14.96 3.96 -27.49
CA VAL A 160 14.04 3.48 -28.53
C VAL A 160 13.15 4.61 -29.09
N GLU A 161 13.16 5.78 -28.47
CA GLU A 161 12.50 7.02 -28.94
C GLU A 161 13.52 7.98 -29.56
#